data_AF-A0A0R3UPY7-F1
#
_entry.id   AF-A0A0R3UPY7-F1
#
_cell.length_a   1.000
_cell.length_b   1.000
_cell.length_c   1.000
_cell.angle_alpha   90.00
_cell.angle_beta   90.00
_cell.angle_gamma   90.00
#
_symmetry.space_group_name_H-M   'P 1'
#
loop_
_entity.id
_entity.type
_entity.pdbx_description
1 polymer ?
#
loop_
_entity_poly.entity_id
_entity_poly.type
_entity_poly.pdbx_seq_one_letter_code
_entity_poly.pdbx_strand_id
1 'polypeptide(L)'
;MTGNRESGPEGHQHGKKKVMLNIPHGAPQRSERSCKKSVLDDFCIVRHPVTKEAAMKKMEDNDTVVFVVDRRSNKSAIKAAVEEMYKIKVAKASTHNGPKNVK
;
A
#
# COMPACT_ATOMS: atom_id res chain seq x y z
N MET A 1 -38.77 -1.25 -79.27
CA MET A 1 -37.36 -0.99 -78.89
C MET A 1 -37.34 0.21 -77.98
N THR A 2 -36.47 0.16 -76.96
CA THR A 2 -36.10 1.26 -76.03
C THR A 2 -37.25 1.83 -75.19
N GLY A 3 -37.34 1.66 -73.87
CA GLY A 3 -36.35 1.30 -72.88
C GLY A 3 -36.30 2.42 -71.83
N ASN A 4 -36.64 2.06 -70.60
CA ASN A 4 -36.10 2.63 -69.35
C ASN A 4 -36.50 4.12 -69.09
N ARG A 5 -36.58 4.67 -67.89
CA ARG A 5 -36.08 4.29 -66.56
C ARG A 5 -36.62 5.32 -65.55
N GLU A 6 -36.76 4.87 -64.32
CA GLU A 6 -36.57 5.67 -63.09
C GLU A 6 -37.54 6.83 -62.80
N SER A 7 -38.72 6.47 -62.31
CA SER A 7 -39.39 7.22 -61.24
C SER A 7 -38.53 7.14 -59.97
N GLY A 8 -37.97 8.28 -59.56
CA GLY A 8 -37.09 8.40 -58.40
C GLY A 8 -37.79 8.07 -57.07
N PRO A 9 -37.11 7.44 -56.11
CA PRO A 9 -37.73 7.11 -54.83
C PRO A 9 -37.84 8.33 -53.92
N GLU A 10 -39.03 8.44 -53.34
CA GLU A 10 -39.42 9.36 -52.29
C GLU A 10 -38.61 9.15 -51.01
N GLY A 11 -38.66 10.18 -50.17
CA GLY A 11 -37.71 10.44 -49.12
C GLY A 11 -37.49 9.30 -48.13
N HIS A 12 -36.26 9.23 -47.65
CA HIS A 12 -35.97 8.77 -46.30
C HIS A 12 -35.06 9.81 -45.66
N GLN A 13 -35.59 10.57 -44.70
CA GLN A 13 -34.75 11.29 -43.74
C GLN A 13 -33.87 10.26 -43.04
N HIS A 14 -32.63 10.11 -43.50
CA HIS A 14 -31.61 9.45 -42.71
C HIS A 14 -31.15 10.45 -41.65
N GLY A 15 -31.86 10.43 -40.52
CA GLY A 15 -31.42 11.06 -39.29
C GLY A 15 -29.96 10.68 -39.05
N LYS A 16 -29.12 11.69 -38.83
CA LYS A 16 -27.70 11.51 -38.54
C LYS A 16 -27.60 10.81 -37.19
N LYS A 17 -27.59 9.47 -37.17
CA LYS A 17 -27.28 8.71 -35.97
C LYS A 17 -25.79 8.90 -35.72
N LYS A 18 -25.44 9.89 -34.89
CA LYS A 18 -24.08 10.02 -34.36
C LYS A 18 -23.82 8.77 -33.53
N VAL A 19 -23.14 7.79 -34.12
CA VAL A 19 -22.56 6.68 -33.37
C VAL A 19 -21.45 7.31 -32.53
N MET A 20 -21.75 7.53 -31.25
CA MET A 20 -20.71 7.85 -30.29
C MET A 20 -19.96 6.54 -30.05
N LEU A 21 -18.91 6.29 -30.83
CA LEU A 21 -17.94 5.29 -30.41
C LEU A 21 -17.28 5.87 -29.15
N ASN A 22 -17.63 5.30 -28.01
CA ASN A 22 -17.00 5.55 -26.73
C ASN A 22 -15.57 5.03 -26.80
N ILE A 23 -14.68 5.86 -27.35
CA ILE A 23 -13.24 5.67 -27.30
C ILE A 23 -12.86 5.94 -25.83
N PRO A 24 -12.40 4.93 -25.06
CA PRO A 24 -11.93 5.19 -23.71
C PRO A 24 -10.75 6.16 -23.78
N HIS A 25 -10.98 7.38 -23.31
CA HIS A 25 -9.91 8.34 -23.12
C HIS A 25 -8.96 7.81 -22.06
N GLY A 26 -7.71 7.63 -22.48
CA GLY A 26 -6.61 7.31 -21.59
C GLY A 26 -6.20 5.87 -21.75
N ALA A 27 -5.03 5.67 -22.35
CA ALA A 27 -4.16 4.54 -22.05
C ALA A 27 -4.24 4.21 -20.55
N PRO A 28 -4.04 2.94 -20.12
CA PRO A 28 -3.70 2.73 -18.72
C PRO A 28 -2.48 3.62 -18.50
N GLN A 29 -2.63 4.70 -17.74
CA GLN A 29 -1.49 5.42 -17.22
C GLN A 29 -0.82 4.36 -16.40
N ARG A 30 0.22 3.76 -17.01
CA ARG A 30 1.17 2.88 -16.37
C ARG A 30 1.38 3.55 -15.04
N SER A 31 0.98 2.87 -13.97
CA SER A 31 1.25 3.37 -12.64
C SER A 31 2.76 3.25 -12.46
N GLU A 32 3.51 4.16 -13.10
CA GLU A 32 4.93 4.42 -12.90
C GLU A 32 5.08 5.16 -11.58
N ARG A 33 4.49 4.57 -10.55
CA ARG A 33 4.99 4.59 -9.19
C ARG A 33 4.85 3.17 -8.63
N SER A 34 5.55 2.24 -9.27
CA SER A 34 6.26 1.18 -8.55
C SER A 34 7.37 1.82 -7.69
N CYS A 35 7.01 2.78 -6.84
CA CYS A 35 7.82 3.03 -5.67
C CYS A 35 7.55 1.85 -4.77
N LYS A 36 8.34 0.79 -4.97
CA LYS A 36 8.44 -0.33 -4.03
C LYS A 36 8.66 0.32 -2.67
N LYS A 37 7.61 0.39 -1.84
CA LYS A 37 7.80 0.71 -0.42
C LYS A 37 8.75 -0.37 0.03
N SER A 38 9.98 0.00 0.38
CA SER A 38 10.99 -0.95 0.88
C SER A 38 10.31 -1.76 1.96
N VAL A 39 9.96 -3.01 1.64
CA VAL A 39 9.40 -3.95 2.60
C VAL A 39 10.53 -4.13 3.59
N LEU A 40 10.39 -3.50 4.76
CA LEU A 40 11.34 -3.70 5.83
C LEU A 40 11.08 -5.12 6.30
N ASP A 41 12.08 -5.98 6.13
CA ASP A 41 12.06 -7.35 6.63
C ASP A 41 11.88 -7.33 8.16
N ASP A 42 11.26 -8.36 8.73
CA ASP A 42 10.98 -8.40 10.18
C ASP A 42 12.27 -8.32 11.00
N PHE A 43 13.33 -8.94 10.50
CA PHE A 43 14.70 -8.87 11.05
C PHE A 43 15.34 -7.49 10.92
N CYS A 44 14.93 -6.67 9.95
CA CYS A 44 15.38 -5.28 9.84
C CYS A 44 14.62 -4.35 10.79
N ILE A 45 13.38 -4.71 11.17
CA ILE A 45 12.53 -3.93 12.06
C ILE A 45 13.02 -4.00 13.50
N VAL A 46 13.29 -5.20 14.02
CA VAL A 46 13.75 -5.43 15.39
C VAL A 46 15.24 -5.76 15.38
N ARG A 47 16.08 -4.88 15.95
CA ARG A 47 17.54 -5.04 15.91
C ARG A 47 18.08 -5.85 17.07
N HIS A 48 17.87 -5.35 18.30
CA HIS A 48 18.35 -6.02 19.51
C HIS A 48 17.56 -5.55 20.73
N PRO A 49 17.46 -6.38 21.80
CA PRO A 49 16.91 -5.94 23.08
C PRO A 49 17.82 -4.89 23.74
N VAL A 50 17.24 -4.11 24.64
CA VAL A 50 17.97 -3.14 25.49
C VAL A 50 18.26 -3.78 26.83
N THR A 51 19.54 -3.85 27.20
CA THR A 51 20.02 -4.47 28.47
C THR A 51 20.42 -3.46 29.54
N LYS A 52 20.01 -2.19 29.39
CA LYS A 52 20.32 -1.12 30.37
C LYS A 52 19.49 -1.30 31.64
N GLU A 53 20.01 -0.88 32.79
CA GLU A 53 19.34 -1.00 34.10
C GLU A 53 17.90 -0.49 34.08
N ALA A 54 17.66 0.70 33.52
CA ALA A 54 16.31 1.27 33.43
C ALA A 54 15.35 0.45 32.54
N ALA A 55 15.87 -0.30 31.56
CA ALA A 55 15.08 -1.18 30.71
C ALA A 55 14.85 -2.53 31.38
N MET A 56 15.87 -3.09 32.05
CA MET A 56 15.75 -4.31 32.84
C MET A 56 14.71 -4.15 33.95
N LYS A 57 14.72 -3.00 34.64
CA LYS A 57 13.71 -2.67 35.66
C LYS A 57 12.28 -2.66 35.10
N LYS A 58 12.07 -2.20 33.85
CA LYS A 58 10.76 -2.25 33.19
C LYS A 58 10.32 -3.66 32.77
N MET A 59 11.27 -4.58 32.63
CA MET A 59 10.98 -5.98 32.37
C MET A 59 10.39 -6.66 33.60
N GLU A 60 10.85 -6.31 34.79
CA GLU A 60 10.34 -6.85 36.06
C GLU A 60 9.07 -6.12 36.54
N ASP A 61 9.05 -4.79 36.48
CA ASP A 61 7.94 -4.00 37.06
C ASP A 61 6.64 -4.06 36.24
N ASN A 62 6.74 -4.23 34.92
CA ASN A 62 5.61 -4.08 33.99
C ASN A 62 5.48 -5.24 32.99
N ASP A 63 6.31 -6.29 33.12
CA ASP A 63 6.39 -7.38 32.15
C ASP A 63 6.65 -6.89 30.71
N THR A 64 7.43 -5.80 30.56
CA THR A 64 7.73 -5.20 29.25
C THR A 64 9.17 -5.40 28.82
N VAL A 65 9.36 -6.00 27.64
CA VAL A 65 10.70 -6.09 27.03
C VAL A 65 10.93 -4.91 26.10
N VAL A 66 12.05 -4.22 26.26
CA VAL A 66 12.41 -3.05 25.47
C VAL A 66 13.35 -3.46 24.33
N PHE A 67 12.98 -3.10 23.10
CA PHE A 67 13.76 -3.37 21.90
C PHE A 67 14.24 -2.07 21.25
N VAL A 68 15.38 -2.16 20.59
CA VAL A 68 15.83 -1.16 19.62
C VAL A 68 15.25 -1.52 18.26
N VAL A 69 14.53 -0.58 17.65
CA VAL A 69 13.87 -0.77 16.35
C VAL A 69 14.32 0.26 15.33
N ASP A 70 14.09 -0.04 14.06
CA ASP A 70 14.32 0.95 13.01
C ASP A 70 13.31 2.12 13.11
N ARG A 71 13.78 3.36 12.88
CA ARG A 71 12.93 4.56 12.98
C ARG A 71 11.76 4.56 12.01
N ARG A 72 11.95 3.92 10.84
CA ARG A 72 10.95 3.87 9.78
C ARG A 72 9.80 2.91 10.10
N SER A 73 9.96 2.07 11.13
CA SER A 73 9.00 1.04 11.49
C SER A 73 7.75 1.60 12.16
N ASN A 74 6.58 1.09 11.77
CA ASN A 74 5.30 1.41 12.39
C ASN A 74 5.03 0.50 13.60
N LYS A 75 4.19 0.96 14.55
CA LYS A 75 3.84 0.16 15.74
C LYS A 75 3.22 -1.19 15.39
N SER A 76 2.36 -1.23 14.37
CA SER A 76 1.74 -2.48 13.90
C SER A 76 2.76 -3.45 13.32
N ALA A 77 3.76 -2.94 12.58
CA ALA A 77 4.82 -3.77 12.01
C ALA A 77 5.76 -4.31 13.09
N ILE A 78 6.13 -3.48 14.08
CA ILE A 78 6.91 -3.91 15.24
C ILE A 78 6.18 -5.01 16.00
N LYS A 79 4.87 -4.86 16.21
CA LYS A 79 4.06 -5.88 16.89
C LYS A 79 4.11 -7.21 16.12
N ALA A 80 3.83 -7.19 14.82
CA ALA A 80 3.85 -8.39 13.99
C ALA A 80 5.24 -9.05 13.98
N ALA A 81 6.31 -8.29 13.78
CA ALA A 81 7.68 -8.80 13.76
C ALA A 81 8.08 -9.45 15.10
N VAL A 82 7.71 -8.84 16.23
CA VAL A 82 8.01 -9.41 17.57
C VAL A 82 7.20 -10.68 17.84
N GLU A 83 5.93 -10.70 17.45
CA GLU A 83 5.07 -11.91 17.57
C GLU A 83 5.61 -13.05 16.68
N GLU A 84 6.08 -12.74 15.47
CA GLU A 84 6.68 -13.68 14.53
C GLU A 84 8.02 -14.25 15.03
N MET A 85 8.94 -13.38 15.47
CA MET A 85 10.30 -13.75 15.87
C MET A 85 10.36 -14.52 17.18
N TYR A 86 9.60 -14.07 18.18
CA TYR A 86 9.68 -14.60 19.54
C TYR A 86 8.49 -15.51 19.90
N LYS A 87 7.50 -15.65 19.01
CA LYS A 87 6.27 -16.46 19.22
C LYS A 87 5.52 -16.11 20.50
N ILE A 88 5.60 -14.84 20.93
CA ILE A 88 4.89 -14.29 22.08
C ILE A 88 3.64 -13.53 21.63
N LYS A 89 2.64 -13.38 22.50
CA LYS A 89 1.48 -12.50 22.24
C LYS A 89 1.76 -11.10 22.79
N VAL A 90 1.64 -10.07 21.95
CA VAL A 90 1.89 -8.68 22.38
C VAL A 90 0.56 -7.98 22.71
N ALA A 91 0.39 -7.51 23.95
CA ALA A 91 -0.80 -6.74 24.32
C ALA A 91 -0.77 -5.35 23.66
N LYS A 92 0.29 -4.59 23.90
CA LYS A 92 0.44 -3.20 23.43
C LYS A 92 1.89 -2.90 23.09
N ALA A 93 2.11 -2.17 22.00
CA ALA A 93 3.42 -1.65 21.61
C ALA A 93 3.49 -0.12 21.82
N SER A 94 4.52 0.32 22.55
CA SER A 94 4.86 1.73 22.76
C SER A 94 6.23 2.01 22.14
N THR A 95 6.41 3.17 21.51
CA THR A 95 7.65 3.54 20.82
C THR A 95 8.10 4.92 21.27
N HIS A 96 9.39 5.12 21.51
CA HIS A 96 9.95 6.41 21.95
C HIS A 96 11.15 6.79 21.08
N ASN A 97 11.12 7.98 20.49
CA ASN A 97 12.23 8.46 19.67
C ASN A 97 13.33 9.04 20.57
N GLY A 98 14.44 8.32 20.69
CA GLY A 98 15.60 8.78 21.45
C GLY A 98 16.46 9.80 20.69
N PRO A 99 17.32 10.56 21.39
CA PRO A 99 18.18 11.58 20.80
C PRO A 99 19.24 11.01 19.83
N LYS A 100 19.55 9.71 19.92
CA LYS A 100 20.57 9.04 19.10
C LYS A 100 20.04 8.49 17.77
N ASN A 101 18.97 9.07 17.22
CA ASN A 101 18.40 8.62 15.95
C ASN A 101 17.96 7.13 15.99
N VAL A 102 17.50 6.69 17.16
CA VAL A 102 17.01 5.33 17.41
C VAL A 102 15.59 5.42 17.96
N LYS A 103 14.75 4.45 17.58
CA LYS A 103 13.36 4.32 18.01
C LYS A 103 13.17 3.09 18.89
#